data_AF-A0A1I8PGN8-F1
#
_entry.id   AF-A0A1I8PGN8-F1
#
_cell.length_a   1.000
_cell.length_b   1.000
_cell.length_c   1.000
_cell.angle_alpha   90.00
_cell.angle_beta   90.00
_cell.angle_gamma   90.00
#
_symmetry.space_group_name_H-M   'P 1'
#
loop_
_entity.id
_entity.type
_entity.pdbx_description
1 polymer ?
#
loop_
_entity_poly.entity_id
_entity_poly.type
_entity_poly.pdbx_seq_one_letter_code
_entity_poly.pdbx_strand_id
1 'polypeptide(L)'
;MISRRDKLLIHPWEQRRFEQHREKVKSAKAAIDRSPPIFYPHVVQKAKKQQSERERTLHVEAENVRLLQSLADIMRSKRMPDFWREPRPNFLGREKLFETRAKSAYHNWWSPMESAAPECPANDLIKRNPRCPTCNGRPEKKITIIPEARIPWQPPRMTFNKRLLASCYLPNKTSLPQKIKSKE
;
A
#
# COMPACT_ATOMS: atom_id res chain seq x y z
N MET A 1 50.89 73.31 0.70
CA MET A 1 50.78 73.01 2.15
C MET A 1 49.33 73.17 2.56
N ILE A 2 48.73 72.18 3.22
CA ILE A 2 47.33 72.25 3.67
C ILE A 2 47.19 73.38 4.69
N SER A 3 46.15 74.22 4.52
CA SER A 3 45.89 75.38 5.38
C SER A 3 45.66 74.97 6.82
N ARG A 4 46.03 75.84 7.77
CA ARG A 4 45.79 75.62 9.22
C ARG A 4 44.30 75.41 9.51
N ARG A 5 43.44 76.09 8.74
CA ARG A 5 41.97 75.93 8.80
C ARG A 5 41.55 74.52 8.40
N ASP A 6 42.10 73.99 7.32
CA ASP A 6 41.75 72.68 6.79
C ASP A 6 42.23 71.56 7.72
N LYS A 7 43.42 71.72 8.34
CA LYS A 7 43.93 70.76 9.35
C LYS A 7 43.05 70.67 10.59
N LEU A 8 42.40 71.77 10.99
CA LEU A 8 41.59 71.81 12.21
C LEU A 8 40.12 71.50 11.97
N LEU A 9 39.57 71.92 10.83
CA LEU A 9 38.14 71.83 10.56
C LEU A 9 37.76 70.69 9.61
N ILE A 10 38.65 70.27 8.71
CA ILE A 10 38.32 69.31 7.64
C ILE A 10 38.94 67.95 7.93
N HIS A 11 40.24 67.93 8.23
CA HIS A 11 41.01 66.70 8.46
C HIS A 11 40.43 65.78 9.54
N PRO A 12 39.94 66.25 10.71
CA PRO A 12 39.37 65.36 11.72
C PRO A 12 38.09 64.65 11.25
N TRP A 13 37.29 65.32 10.41
CA TRP A 13 36.07 64.74 9.85
C TRP A 13 36.37 63.72 8.76
N GLU A 14 37.34 64.02 7.90
CA GLU A 14 37.83 63.07 6.89
C GLU A 14 38.42 61.83 7.54
N GLN A 15 39.21 62.02 8.59
CA GLN A 15 39.80 60.93 9.37
C GLN A 15 38.72 60.06 10.02
N ARG A 16 37.72 60.65 10.69
CA ARG A 16 36.61 59.90 11.28
C ARG A 16 35.79 59.16 10.23
N ARG A 17 35.53 59.77 9.07
CA ARG A 17 34.83 59.13 7.95
C ARG A 17 35.64 57.95 7.40
N PHE A 18 36.95 58.10 7.28
CA PHE A 18 37.86 57.05 6.85
C PHE A 18 37.90 55.89 7.85
N GLU A 19 37.99 56.19 9.15
CA GLU A 19 37.93 55.19 10.22
C GLU A 19 36.62 54.40 10.17
N GLN A 20 35.47 55.08 10.08
CA GLN A 20 34.16 54.43 9.93
C GLN A 20 34.06 53.58 8.66
N HIS A 21 34.60 54.06 7.54
CA HIS A 21 34.65 53.28 6.30
C HIS A 21 35.49 52.01 6.48
N ARG A 22 36.67 52.14 7.10
CA ARG A 22 37.55 51.01 7.40
C ARG A 22 36.90 50.00 8.34
N GLU A 23 36.17 50.46 9.36
CA GLU A 23 35.38 49.59 10.24
C GLU A 23 34.31 48.81 9.47
N LYS A 24 33.55 49.49 8.60
CA LYS A 24 32.55 48.85 7.74
C LYS A 24 33.17 47.80 6.84
N VAL A 25 34.28 48.12 6.19
CA VAL A 25 35.03 47.17 5.34
C VAL A 25 35.55 45.99 6.15
N LYS A 26 36.07 46.20 7.37
CA LYS A 26 36.52 45.12 8.25
C LYS A 26 35.38 44.22 8.72
N SER A 27 34.20 44.80 8.99
CA SER A 27 33.01 44.06 9.43
C SER A 27 32.24 43.39 8.29
N ALA A 28 32.57 43.70 7.04
CA ALA A 28 31.87 43.19 5.88
C ALA A 28 32.02 41.66 5.78
N LYS A 29 30.89 40.95 5.83
CA LYS A 29 30.82 39.51 5.60
C LYS A 29 30.57 39.22 4.12
N ALA A 30 30.83 37.99 3.70
CA ALA A 30 30.49 37.54 2.35
C ALA A 30 28.98 37.73 2.09
N ALA A 31 28.63 38.20 0.89
CA ALA A 31 27.24 38.43 0.50
C ALA A 31 26.41 37.13 0.45
N ILE A 32 27.08 36.00 0.22
CA ILE A 32 26.48 34.68 0.15
C ILE A 32 27.19 33.80 1.17
N ASP A 33 26.42 33.22 2.08
CA ASP A 33 26.92 32.18 2.96
C ASP A 33 27.20 30.90 2.16
N ARG A 34 28.40 30.35 2.32
CA ARG A 34 28.85 29.09 1.69
C ARG A 34 29.00 27.98 2.73
N SER A 35 28.58 28.21 3.97
CA SER A 35 28.64 27.22 5.02
C SER A 35 27.73 26.03 4.71
N PRO A 36 28.14 24.80 5.04
CA PRO A 36 27.26 23.66 4.92
C PRO A 36 26.06 23.83 5.85
N PRO A 37 24.87 23.37 5.44
CA PRO A 37 23.68 23.42 6.28
C PRO A 37 23.89 22.61 7.56
N ILE A 38 23.16 23.01 8.61
CA ILE A 38 23.21 22.34 9.92
C ILE A 38 22.92 20.85 9.75
N PHE A 39 23.72 20.02 10.41
CA PHE A 39 23.54 18.58 10.40
C PHE A 39 22.27 18.18 11.15
N TYR A 40 21.33 17.55 10.45
CA TYR A 40 20.12 17.01 11.04
C TYR A 40 20.20 15.48 11.10
N PRO A 41 20.26 14.88 12.30
CA PRO A 41 20.44 13.43 12.45
C PRO A 41 19.29 12.63 11.80
N HIS A 42 18.07 13.17 11.80
CA HIS A 42 16.90 12.53 11.17
C HIS A 42 16.97 12.47 9.63
N VAL A 43 17.79 13.32 8.99
CA VAL A 43 18.00 13.32 7.53
C VAL A 43 18.91 12.17 7.13
N VAL A 44 19.93 11.89 7.96
CA VAL A 44 20.89 10.81 7.74
C VAL A 44 20.32 9.47 8.20
N GLN A 45 19.66 9.45 9.36
CA GLN A 45 19.15 8.23 9.97
C GLN A 45 17.64 8.10 9.79
N LYS A 46 17.22 7.19 8.91
CA LYS A 46 15.82 6.81 8.73
C LYS A 46 15.43 5.71 9.72
N ALA A 47 15.18 6.08 10.98
CA ALA A 47 14.89 5.14 12.07
C ALA A 47 13.78 4.13 11.73
N LYS A 48 12.67 4.59 11.13
CA LYS A 48 11.56 3.72 10.72
C LYS A 48 11.97 2.67 9.68
N LYS A 49 12.85 3.03 8.75
CA LYS A 49 13.38 2.08 7.75
C LYS A 49 14.23 1.01 8.44
N GLN A 50 15.11 1.41 9.36
CA GLN A 50 15.93 0.47 10.12
C GLN A 50 15.07 -0.47 10.97
N GLN A 51 14.03 0.05 11.61
CA GLN A 51 13.07 -0.76 12.37
C GLN A 51 12.39 -1.79 11.45
N SER A 52 11.85 -1.37 10.31
CA SER A 52 11.15 -2.27 9.39
C SER A 52 12.06 -3.38 8.85
N GLU A 53 13.33 -3.09 8.57
CA GLU A 53 14.29 -4.13 8.15
C GLU A 53 14.56 -5.12 9.28
N ARG A 54 14.73 -4.65 10.52
CA ARG A 54 14.91 -5.55 11.69
C ARG A 54 13.70 -6.45 11.91
N GLU A 55 12.50 -5.90 11.84
CA GLU A 55 11.26 -6.69 11.97
C GLU A 55 11.16 -7.73 10.83
N ARG A 56 11.52 -7.35 9.61
CA ARG A 56 11.55 -8.26 8.45
C ARG A 56 12.55 -9.40 8.65
N THR A 57 13.77 -9.10 9.11
CA THR A 57 14.80 -10.13 9.35
C THR A 57 14.39 -11.08 10.46
N LEU A 58 13.86 -10.56 11.57
CA LEU A 58 13.37 -11.38 12.67
C LEU A 58 12.23 -12.31 12.23
N HIS A 59 11.32 -11.81 11.38
CA HIS A 59 10.26 -12.65 10.83
C HIS A 59 10.81 -13.77 9.95
N VAL A 60 11.76 -13.46 9.05
CA VAL A 60 12.42 -14.46 8.21
C VAL A 60 13.17 -15.49 9.04
N GLU A 61 13.87 -15.09 10.09
CA GLU A 61 14.59 -15.99 11.00
C GLU A 61 13.63 -16.94 11.72
N ALA A 62 12.51 -16.44 12.23
CA ALA A 62 11.49 -17.27 12.89
C ALA A 62 10.89 -18.31 11.92
N GLU A 63 10.55 -17.90 10.69
CA GLU A 63 10.03 -18.81 9.67
C GLU A 63 11.08 -19.84 9.22
N ASN A 64 12.35 -19.46 9.12
CA ASN A 64 13.44 -20.38 8.82
C ASN A 64 13.59 -21.46 9.89
N VAL A 65 13.53 -21.09 11.18
CA VAL A 65 13.58 -22.07 12.29
C VAL A 65 12.39 -23.03 12.21
N ARG A 66 11.18 -22.50 11.97
CA ARG A 66 9.97 -23.32 11.80
C ARG A 66 10.08 -24.29 10.63
N LEU A 67 10.62 -23.82 9.50
CA LEU A 67 10.85 -24.65 8.32
C LEU A 67 11.86 -25.76 8.63
N LEU A 68 12.98 -25.44 9.27
CA LEU A 68 13.99 -26.43 9.64
C LEU A 68 13.45 -27.49 10.58
N GLN A 69 12.64 -27.11 11.58
CA GLN A 69 11.97 -28.06 12.47
C GLN A 69 11.04 -28.99 11.68
N SER A 70 10.23 -28.43 10.79
CA SER A 70 9.30 -29.20 9.95
C SER A 70 10.04 -30.18 9.03
N LEU A 71 11.13 -29.74 8.40
CA LEU A 71 11.97 -30.59 7.55
C LEU A 71 12.64 -31.70 8.37
N ALA A 72 13.17 -31.37 9.54
CA ALA A 72 13.77 -32.37 10.43
C ALA A 72 12.75 -33.42 10.87
N ASP A 73 11.52 -33.03 11.17
CA ASP A 73 10.42 -33.96 11.47
C ASP A 73 10.12 -34.86 10.27
N ILE A 74 9.96 -34.31 9.07
CA ILE A 74 9.71 -35.10 7.84
C ILE A 74 10.86 -36.08 7.57
N MET A 75 12.11 -35.65 7.77
CA MET A 75 13.29 -36.49 7.58
C MET A 75 13.35 -37.62 8.60
N ARG A 76 12.97 -37.36 9.87
CA ARG A 76 12.90 -38.38 10.93
C ARG A 76 11.74 -39.35 10.70
N SER A 77 10.53 -38.83 10.47
CA SER A 77 9.33 -39.62 10.25
C SER A 77 9.18 -39.92 8.75
N LYS A 78 9.94 -40.89 8.25
CA LYS A 78 9.76 -41.39 6.87
C LYS A 78 8.41 -42.12 6.79
N ARG A 79 7.33 -41.38 6.44
CA ARG A 79 5.95 -41.94 6.39
C ARG A 79 5.77 -43.02 5.32
N MET A 80 6.62 -43.02 4.29
CA MET A 80 6.68 -44.04 3.25
C MET A 80 8.12 -44.48 3.02
N PRO A 81 8.40 -45.80 2.89
CA PRO A 81 9.68 -46.28 2.43
C PRO A 81 9.91 -45.84 0.97
N ASP A 82 11.16 -45.51 0.61
CA ASP A 82 11.53 -45.18 -0.78
C ASP A 82 11.35 -46.39 -1.71
N PHE A 83 11.33 -47.59 -1.11
CA PHE A 83 11.14 -48.85 -1.81
C PHE A 83 9.66 -49.14 -2.01
N TRP A 84 9.20 -48.95 -3.24
CA TRP A 84 7.89 -49.40 -3.69
C TRP A 84 8.01 -50.88 -4.10
N ARG A 85 7.36 -51.78 -3.34
CA ARG A 85 7.30 -53.21 -3.71
C ARG A 85 6.47 -53.44 -4.97
N GLU A 86 5.49 -52.57 -5.20
CA GLU A 86 4.59 -52.59 -6.35
C GLU A 86 4.80 -51.34 -7.19
N PRO A 87 4.69 -51.42 -8.54
CA PRO A 87 4.81 -50.26 -9.40
C PRO A 87 3.75 -49.22 -9.00
N ARG A 88 4.14 -47.93 -9.02
CA ARG A 88 3.21 -46.86 -8.65
C ARG A 88 1.93 -46.95 -9.48
N PRO A 89 0.74 -46.81 -8.87
CA PRO A 89 -0.51 -46.78 -9.60
C PRO A 89 -0.42 -45.73 -10.72
N ASN A 90 -0.64 -46.17 -11.95
CA ASN A 90 -0.59 -45.29 -13.10
C ASN A 90 -1.86 -44.43 -13.14
N PHE A 91 -1.78 -43.18 -12.67
CA PHE A 91 -2.90 -42.22 -12.72
C PHE A 91 -3.32 -41.82 -14.15
N LEU A 92 -2.69 -42.37 -15.20
CA LEU A 92 -3.14 -42.22 -16.58
C LEU A 92 -4.45 -42.98 -16.86
N GLY A 93 -4.84 -43.94 -16.02
CA GLY A 93 -6.19 -44.51 -16.01
C GLY A 93 -7.09 -43.67 -15.12
N ARG A 94 -7.81 -42.68 -15.67
CA ARG A 94 -8.89 -42.00 -14.93
C ARG A 94 -10.10 -42.94 -14.82
N GLU A 95 -10.01 -43.94 -13.94
CA GLU A 95 -11.19 -44.66 -13.50
C GLU A 95 -12.05 -43.69 -12.69
N LYS A 96 -13.19 -43.32 -13.24
CA LYS A 96 -14.15 -42.46 -12.55
C LYS A 96 -14.82 -43.35 -11.50
N LEU A 97 -14.43 -43.19 -10.24
CA LEU A 97 -15.05 -43.89 -9.09
C LEU A 97 -16.56 -43.61 -8.95
N PHE A 98 -17.08 -42.64 -9.69
CA PHE A 98 -18.49 -42.28 -9.70
C PHE A 98 -19.03 -42.38 -11.12
N GLU A 99 -20.23 -42.96 -11.27
CA GLU A 99 -20.97 -42.92 -12.52
C GLU A 99 -21.10 -41.47 -12.97
N THR A 100 -20.58 -41.18 -14.17
CA THR A 100 -20.86 -39.89 -14.78
C THR A 100 -22.34 -39.82 -15.06
N ARG A 101 -23.04 -38.95 -14.31
CA ARG A 101 -24.43 -38.56 -14.60
C ARG A 101 -24.52 -38.32 -16.11
N ALA A 102 -25.38 -39.09 -16.78
CA ALA A 102 -25.62 -38.93 -18.20
C ALA A 102 -25.89 -37.45 -18.47
N LYS A 103 -25.19 -36.86 -19.45
CA LYS A 103 -25.46 -35.50 -19.89
C LYS A 103 -26.94 -35.45 -20.24
N SER A 104 -27.76 -34.86 -19.38
CA SER A 104 -29.19 -34.73 -19.62
C SER A 104 -29.33 -34.03 -20.96
N ALA A 105 -29.90 -34.73 -21.95
CA ALA A 105 -30.27 -34.10 -23.20
C ALA A 105 -31.10 -32.86 -22.84
N TYR A 106 -30.62 -31.73 -23.34
CA TYR A 106 -31.19 -30.40 -23.21
C TYR A 106 -32.72 -30.43 -23.02
N HIS A 107 -33.21 -30.02 -21.85
CA HIS A 107 -34.56 -29.50 -21.72
C HIS A 107 -34.49 -28.09 -21.14
N ASN A 108 -34.81 -27.13 -21.98
CA ASN A 108 -34.93 -25.72 -21.63
C ASN A 108 -35.96 -25.57 -20.52
N TRP A 109 -35.52 -25.07 -19.37
CA TRP A 109 -36.38 -24.48 -18.36
C TRP A 109 -35.89 -23.04 -18.19
N TRP A 110 -36.35 -22.16 -19.05
CA TRP A 110 -36.66 -20.81 -18.58
C TRP A 110 -38.17 -20.86 -18.39
N SER A 111 -38.62 -20.94 -17.15
CA SER A 111 -39.97 -20.56 -16.78
C SER A 111 -39.85 -19.62 -15.58
N PRO A 112 -40.31 -18.37 -15.73
CA PRO A 112 -40.34 -17.39 -14.65
C PRO A 112 -41.06 -17.92 -13.41
N MET A 113 -40.56 -17.43 -12.28
CA MET A 113 -41.03 -17.61 -10.92
C MET A 113 -42.55 -17.46 -10.78
N GLU A 114 -43.25 -18.47 -10.26
CA GLU A 114 -44.45 -18.24 -9.46
C GLU A 114 -44.76 -19.43 -8.53
N SER A 115 -44.67 -19.13 -7.23
CA SER A 115 -45.64 -19.51 -6.18
C SER A 115 -46.08 -20.98 -6.03
N ALA A 116 -45.55 -21.65 -5.00
CA ALA A 116 -46.34 -22.30 -3.92
C ALA A 116 -45.43 -23.19 -3.05
N ALA A 117 -45.34 -22.85 -1.76
CA ALA A 117 -45.02 -23.81 -0.68
C ALA A 117 -46.10 -24.92 -0.65
N PRO A 118 -45.95 -26.11 0.03
CA PRO A 118 -45.33 -26.22 1.35
C PRO A 118 -44.71 -27.59 1.78
N GLU A 119 -44.05 -27.55 2.94
CA GLU A 119 -43.79 -28.59 3.97
C GLU A 119 -42.79 -29.74 3.71
N CYS A 120 -41.60 -29.59 4.31
CA CYS A 120 -40.68 -30.70 4.60
C CYS A 120 -41.02 -31.32 5.97
N PRO A 121 -41.11 -32.66 6.12
CA PRO A 121 -41.11 -33.26 7.44
C PRO A 121 -39.70 -33.24 8.03
N ALA A 122 -39.61 -32.66 9.22
CA ALA A 122 -38.42 -32.55 10.03
C ALA A 122 -38.05 -33.90 10.67
N ASN A 123 -36.86 -34.41 10.38
CA ASN A 123 -35.90 -34.89 11.38
C ASN A 123 -34.79 -35.67 10.66
N ASP A 124 -33.60 -35.08 10.61
CA ASP A 124 -32.47 -35.70 11.27
C ASP A 124 -31.37 -34.65 11.51
N LEU A 125 -31.16 -34.41 12.80
CA LEU A 125 -30.22 -33.47 13.38
C LEU A 125 -28.78 -33.94 13.12
N ILE A 126 -28.29 -33.78 11.90
CA ILE A 126 -26.85 -33.66 11.69
C ILE A 126 -26.49 -32.26 12.18
N LYS A 127 -26.07 -32.16 13.45
CA LYS A 127 -25.41 -30.99 14.02
C LYS A 127 -24.19 -30.65 13.16
N ARG A 128 -24.40 -29.87 12.10
CA ARG A 128 -23.32 -29.22 11.36
C ARG A 128 -22.72 -28.20 12.32
N ASN A 129 -21.54 -28.53 12.81
CA ASN A 129 -20.74 -27.64 13.65
C ASN A 129 -20.68 -26.25 12.99
N PRO A 130 -21.16 -25.17 13.63
CA PRO A 130 -21.22 -23.87 12.97
C PRO A 130 -19.80 -23.42 12.62
N ARG A 131 -19.53 -23.31 11.31
CA ARG A 131 -18.26 -22.83 10.78
C ARG A 131 -18.00 -21.40 11.28
N CYS A 132 -16.74 -21.15 11.68
CA CYS A 132 -16.25 -19.87 12.17
C CYS A 132 -16.70 -18.68 11.29
N PRO A 133 -17.28 -17.62 11.88
CA PRO A 133 -17.81 -16.45 11.16
C PRO A 133 -16.72 -15.64 10.43
N THR A 134 -15.44 -15.87 10.73
CA THR A 134 -14.31 -15.20 10.06
C THR A 134 -13.91 -15.87 8.75
N CYS A 135 -14.17 -17.18 8.60
CA CYS A 135 -13.65 -17.95 7.47
C CYS A 135 -14.64 -18.02 6.29
N ASN A 136 -15.95 -17.86 6.53
CA ASN A 136 -16.97 -17.82 5.46
C ASN A 136 -18.08 -16.77 5.68
N GLY A 137 -18.08 -16.01 6.78
CA GLY A 137 -18.93 -14.84 6.90
C GLY A 137 -18.25 -13.69 6.20
N ARG A 138 -18.93 -12.96 5.30
CA ARG A 138 -18.48 -11.62 4.91
C ARG A 138 -18.57 -10.77 6.18
N PRO A 139 -17.47 -10.42 6.87
CA PRO A 139 -17.60 -9.50 8.00
C PRO A 139 -18.07 -8.16 7.43
N GLU A 140 -19.10 -7.57 8.03
CA GLU A 140 -19.52 -6.22 7.68
C GLU A 140 -18.36 -5.27 7.96
N LYS A 141 -17.67 -4.90 6.88
CA LYS A 141 -16.62 -3.89 6.93
C LYS A 141 -17.32 -2.58 7.22
N LYS A 142 -17.11 -2.01 8.40
CA LYS A 142 -17.54 -0.64 8.70
C LYS A 142 -17.00 0.27 7.60
N ILE A 143 -17.89 0.81 6.78
CA ILE A 143 -17.56 1.82 5.78
C ILE A 143 -17.24 3.09 6.57
N THR A 144 -15.97 3.31 6.89
CA THR A 144 -15.53 4.61 7.39
C THR A 144 -15.67 5.58 6.24
N ILE A 145 -16.65 6.50 6.34
CA ILE A 145 -16.76 7.63 5.42
C ILE A 145 -15.56 8.52 5.70
N ILE A 146 -14.51 8.36 4.89
CA ILE A 146 -13.34 9.23 4.94
C ILE A 146 -13.82 10.57 4.35
N PRO A 147 -13.87 11.66 5.14
CA PRO A 147 -14.51 12.91 4.74
C PRO A 147 -13.79 13.61 3.58
N GLU A 148 -12.57 13.18 3.26
CA GLU A 148 -11.74 13.75 2.22
C GLU A 148 -11.41 12.67 1.19
N ALA A 149 -11.86 12.88 -0.05
CA ALA A 149 -11.49 12.01 -1.16
C ALA A 149 -9.96 12.02 -1.25
N ARG A 150 -9.30 10.91 -0.92
CA ARG A 150 -7.85 10.76 -1.09
C ARG A 150 -7.55 10.98 -2.56
N ILE A 151 -7.06 12.17 -2.89
CA ILE A 151 -6.46 12.47 -4.18
C ILE A 151 -5.27 11.49 -4.26
N PRO A 152 -5.19 10.65 -5.31
CA PRO A 152 -4.03 9.80 -5.51
C PRO A 152 -2.77 10.67 -5.44
N TRP A 153 -1.84 10.32 -4.54
CA TRP A 153 -0.62 11.10 -4.26
C TRP A 153 0.26 11.36 -5.49
N GLN A 154 -0.04 10.73 -6.62
CA GLN A 154 0.57 10.99 -7.90
C GLN A 154 -0.50 11.41 -8.90
N PRO A 155 -0.35 12.56 -9.57
CA PRO A 155 -1.20 12.88 -10.72
C PRO A 155 -1.06 11.76 -11.76
N PRO A 156 -2.14 11.40 -12.46
CA PRO A 156 -2.10 10.34 -13.46
C PRO A 156 -1.04 10.64 -14.51
N ARG A 157 -0.18 9.65 -14.77
CA ARG A 157 0.89 9.77 -15.76
C ARG A 157 0.27 9.87 -17.15
N MET A 158 0.61 10.92 -17.91
CA MET A 158 0.14 11.04 -19.28
C MET A 158 0.80 9.96 -20.13
N THR A 159 -0.02 9.15 -20.81
CA THR A 159 0.45 8.15 -21.77
C THR A 159 0.08 8.60 -23.18
N PHE A 160 0.99 8.43 -24.14
CA PHE A 160 0.74 8.72 -25.55
C PHE A 160 0.12 7.52 -26.30
N ASN A 161 -0.21 6.44 -25.58
CA ASN A 161 -0.80 5.25 -26.16
C ASN A 161 -2.32 5.45 -26.33
N LYS A 162 -2.80 5.47 -27.58
CA LYS A 162 -4.21 5.70 -27.92
C LYS A 162 -5.19 4.76 -27.20
N ARG A 163 -4.80 3.52 -26.88
CA ARG A 163 -5.65 2.55 -26.17
C ARG A 163 -5.77 2.84 -24.67
N LEU A 164 -4.79 3.51 -24.07
CA LEU A 164 -4.70 3.76 -22.63
C LEU A 164 -5.03 5.20 -22.24
N LEU A 165 -5.21 6.09 -23.23
CA LEU A 165 -5.63 7.48 -23.01
C LEU A 165 -6.98 7.57 -22.27
N ALA A 166 -7.92 6.67 -22.56
CA ALA A 166 -9.25 6.67 -21.94
C ALA A 166 -9.25 6.30 -20.45
N SER A 167 -8.26 5.56 -19.96
CA SER A 167 -8.18 5.15 -18.55
C SER A 167 -7.40 6.13 -17.67
N CYS A 168 -6.73 7.12 -18.26
CA CYS A 168 -5.89 8.08 -17.53
C CYS A 168 -6.69 9.25 -16.92
N TYR A 169 -7.97 9.40 -17.28
CA TYR A 169 -8.85 10.46 -16.77
C TYR A 169 -10.25 9.90 -16.50
N LEU A 170 -10.47 9.40 -15.28
CA LEU A 170 -11.82 9.25 -14.76
C LEU A 170 -11.97 10.16 -13.53
N PRO A 171 -12.64 11.32 -13.65
CA PRO A 171 -13.13 12.03 -12.48
C PRO A 171 -14.28 11.21 -11.87
N ASN A 172 -14.27 11.08 -10.55
CA ASN A 172 -15.34 10.44 -9.78
C ASN A 172 -16.70 11.04 -10.20
N LYS A 173 -17.58 10.20 -10.79
CA LYS A 173 -18.98 10.56 -11.03
C LYS A 173 -19.67 10.64 -9.66
N THR A 174 -19.73 11.84 -9.09
CA THR A 174 -20.69 12.14 -8.03
C THR A 174 -22.08 12.20 -8.66
N SER A 175 -22.95 11.29 -8.27
CA SER A 175 -24.39 11.38 -8.57
C SER A 175 -24.94 12.65 -7.91
N LEU A 176 -25.25 13.66 -8.72
CA LEU A 176 -26.05 14.81 -8.29
C LEU A 176 -27.52 14.36 -8.11
N PRO A 177 -28.22 14.80 -7.05
CA PRO A 177 -29.61 14.47 -6.84
C PRO A 177 -30.49 15.14 -7.90
N GLN A 178 -31.45 14.37 -8.41
CA GLN A 178 -32.43 14.79 -9.41
C GLN A 178 -33.30 15.92 -8.85
N LYS A 179 -33.27 17.10 -9.48
CA LYS A 179 -34.26 18.16 -9.22
C LYS A 179 -35.60 17.75 -9.82
N ILE A 180 -36.56 17.53 -8.92
CA ILE A 180 -37.99 17.46 -9.19
C ILE A 180 -38.40 18.75 -9.91
N LYS A 181 -38.99 18.63 -11.10
CA LYS A 181 -39.80 19.70 -11.70
C LYS A 181 -41.25 19.24 -11.69
N SER A 182 -42.04 20.03 -10.97
CA SER A 182 -43.48 20.03 -10.84
C SER A 182 -44.17 20.13 -12.21
N LYS A 183 -45.28 19.40 -12.34
CA LYS A 183 -46.28 19.54 -13.40
C LYS A 183 -47.02 20.87 -13.22
N GLU A 184 -47.11 21.64 -14.29
CA GLU A 184 -48.27 22.45 -14.66
C GLU A 184 -48.70 22.00 -16.06
#